data_AF-A0A7K4CDV5-F1
#
_entry.id   AF-A0A7K4CDV5-F1
#
_cell.length_a   1.000
_cell.length_b   1.000
_cell.length_c   1.000
_cell.angle_alpha   90.00
_cell.angle_beta   90.00
_cell.angle_gamma   90.00
#
_symmetry.space_group_name_H-M   'P 1'
#
loop_
_entity.id
_entity.type
_entity.pdbx_description
1 polymer ?
#
loop_
_entity_poly.entity_id
_entity_poly.type
_entity_poly.pdbx_seq_one_letter_code
_entity_poly.pdbx_strand_id
1 'polypeptide(L)'
;MISVSRSGRIVPGLIALGILLVLIAFTAGCTQTPATPVTPAPTTAAPAVTPAAPVAGMANPASVACGQAGGRTEIKKDATGGEYGMCTFANGTTCEEWALFRGEGCKPGVAAAATTAPAVGMANPASVACGQAGGKTEIKKDATGGEYGMCTFTNGTTCEEWALFRGEGCKPGVAAAVTPEGKKMVTFTDADTGKTSDIPKGSTFAVELAENPTTGFQWNATLSPGLELVSDNYQTSQHAEGMVGVGGTRTWIILAKDTGSQKFSAVYKRSWEATTGSENSFVVNVNVVTV
;
A
#
# COMPACT_ATOMS: atom_id res chain seq x y z
N MET A 1 7.41 -73.90 49.48
CA MET A 1 6.98 -73.79 48.07
C MET A 1 7.73 -72.63 47.44
N ILE A 2 8.22 -72.83 46.23
CA ILE A 2 9.40 -72.18 45.63
C ILE A 2 9.04 -70.86 44.94
N SER A 3 9.92 -69.86 45.08
CA SER A 3 9.91 -68.54 44.42
C SER A 3 10.42 -68.63 42.98
N VAL A 4 9.79 -67.93 42.02
CA VAL A 4 10.43 -67.56 40.74
C VAL A 4 9.94 -66.20 40.25
N SER A 5 10.89 -65.26 40.17
CA SER A 5 10.82 -63.96 39.48
C SER A 5 11.06 -64.15 37.97
N ARG A 6 10.30 -63.48 37.09
CA ARG A 6 10.51 -63.50 35.63
C ARG A 6 11.09 -62.16 35.15
N SER A 7 12.38 -62.19 34.81
CA SER A 7 13.07 -61.16 34.03
C SER A 7 13.06 -61.55 32.55
N GLY A 8 12.46 -60.73 31.68
CA GLY A 8 12.50 -60.91 30.24
C GLY A 8 13.56 -60.01 29.59
N ARG A 9 14.65 -60.62 29.10
CA ARG A 9 15.65 -59.97 28.22
C ARG A 9 15.24 -60.18 26.76
N ILE A 10 15.31 -59.12 25.96
CA ILE A 10 15.14 -59.12 24.50
C ILE A 10 16.49 -59.44 23.85
N VAL A 11 16.52 -60.40 22.93
CA VAL A 11 17.66 -60.73 22.08
C VAL A 11 17.34 -60.28 20.64
N PRO A 12 18.21 -59.54 19.94
CA PRO A 12 18.04 -59.23 18.53
C PRO A 12 18.77 -60.26 17.65
N GLY A 13 18.03 -60.99 16.81
CA GLY A 13 18.56 -61.81 15.71
C GLY A 13 18.06 -61.25 14.37
N LEU A 14 18.96 -60.97 13.43
CA LEU A 14 19.28 -61.87 12.31
C LEU A 14 18.19 -61.93 11.23
N ILE A 15 18.15 -60.96 10.30
CA ILE A 15 17.73 -61.20 8.90
C ILE A 15 18.54 -60.26 7.99
N ALA A 16 19.70 -60.73 7.56
CA ALA A 16 20.44 -60.22 6.41
C ALA A 16 20.50 -61.34 5.36
N LEU A 17 20.49 -60.94 4.09
CA LEU A 17 20.65 -61.75 2.87
C LEU A 17 19.48 -62.66 2.47
N GLY A 18 18.81 -62.26 1.38
CA GLY A 18 18.02 -63.19 0.57
C GLY A 18 17.32 -62.50 -0.58
N ILE A 19 17.76 -62.83 -1.80
CA ILE A 19 16.98 -62.76 -3.05
C ILE A 19 17.18 -61.45 -3.86
N LEU A 20 18.39 -61.35 -4.40
CA LEU A 20 18.66 -60.83 -5.75
C LEU A 20 18.52 -62.02 -6.73
N LEU A 21 17.87 -61.78 -7.88
CA LEU A 21 17.72 -62.64 -9.08
C LEU A 21 16.54 -63.62 -9.17
N VAL A 22 15.41 -63.16 -9.73
CA VAL A 22 14.75 -63.84 -10.87
C VAL A 22 14.32 -62.77 -11.89
N LEU A 23 14.77 -63.01 -13.12
CA LEU A 23 14.66 -62.21 -14.33
C LEU A 23 13.42 -62.62 -15.15
N ILE A 24 12.80 -61.63 -15.81
CA ILE A 24 12.16 -61.66 -17.14
C ILE A 24 10.66 -62.04 -17.25
N ALA A 25 10.00 -61.20 -18.06
CA ALA A 25 8.75 -61.33 -18.83
C ALA A 25 7.42 -60.95 -18.13
N PHE A 26 6.93 -59.74 -18.43
CA PHE A 26 5.64 -59.51 -19.12
C PHE A 26 5.49 -58.02 -19.45
N THR A 27 6.01 -57.60 -20.60
CA THR A 27 5.69 -56.31 -21.23
C THR A 27 4.52 -56.52 -22.19
N ALA A 28 3.30 -56.20 -21.75
CA ALA A 28 2.12 -56.09 -22.60
C ALA A 28 1.52 -54.69 -22.43
N GLY A 29 1.38 -53.99 -23.55
CA GLY A 29 1.24 -52.54 -23.61
C GLY A 29 -0.12 -51.99 -23.19
N CYS A 30 -0.08 -50.78 -22.66
CA CYS A 30 -1.13 -49.79 -22.81
C CYS A 30 -0.49 -48.60 -23.52
N THR A 31 -0.72 -48.48 -24.82
CA THR A 31 -0.41 -47.28 -25.60
C THR A 31 -1.33 -46.16 -25.11
N GLN A 32 -0.82 -45.31 -24.22
CA GLN A 32 -1.43 -44.02 -23.94
C GLN A 32 -1.01 -43.06 -25.06
N THR A 33 -1.96 -42.73 -25.93
CA THR A 33 -1.84 -41.65 -26.89
C THR A 33 -1.41 -40.37 -26.17
N PRO A 34 -0.33 -39.69 -26.59
CA PRO A 34 0.05 -38.41 -26.01
C PRO A 34 -1.09 -37.42 -26.24
N ALA A 35 -1.68 -36.91 -25.16
CA ALA A 35 -2.55 -35.75 -25.24
C ALA A 35 -1.71 -34.58 -25.76
N THR A 36 -2.12 -34.01 -26.89
CA THR A 36 -1.54 -32.77 -27.41
C THR A 36 -1.63 -31.68 -26.34
N PRO A 37 -0.56 -30.90 -26.10
CA PRO A 37 -0.62 -29.76 -25.20
C PRO A 37 -1.63 -28.76 -25.77
N VAL A 38 -2.73 -28.54 -25.07
CA VAL A 38 -3.64 -27.44 -25.39
C VAL A 38 -3.00 -26.18 -24.82
N THR A 39 -2.33 -25.40 -25.68
CA THR A 39 -1.77 -24.10 -25.32
C THR A 39 -2.91 -23.19 -24.85
N PRO A 40 -2.93 -22.70 -23.60
CA PRO A 40 -3.89 -21.66 -23.22
C PRO A 40 -3.58 -20.40 -24.03
N ALA A 41 -4.63 -19.81 -24.61
CA ALA A 41 -4.53 -18.53 -25.30
C ALA A 41 -3.91 -17.46 -24.38
N PRO A 42 -3.08 -16.55 -24.91
CA PRO A 42 -2.48 -15.51 -24.10
C PRO A 42 -3.58 -14.53 -23.65
N THR A 43 -4.01 -14.64 -22.40
CA THR A 43 -4.79 -13.59 -21.76
C THR A 43 -3.82 -12.45 -21.47
N THR A 44 -3.80 -11.44 -22.33
CA THR A 44 -3.08 -10.18 -22.07
C THR A 44 -3.70 -9.50 -20.85
N ALA A 45 -2.99 -9.60 -19.72
CA ALA A 45 -3.24 -8.75 -18.57
C ALA A 45 -3.03 -7.29 -18.99
N ALA A 46 -4.02 -6.44 -18.70
CA ALA A 46 -3.89 -5.00 -18.82
C ALA A 46 -2.75 -4.52 -17.89
N PRO A 47 -1.82 -3.69 -18.37
CA PRO A 47 -0.74 -3.19 -17.54
C PRO A 47 -1.27 -2.21 -16.49
N ALA A 48 -0.86 -2.42 -15.24
CA ALA A 48 -0.99 -1.44 -14.18
C ALA A 48 -0.07 -0.24 -14.46
N VAL A 49 -0.63 0.97 -14.42
CA VAL A 49 0.11 2.21 -14.66
C VAL A 49 0.59 2.78 -13.33
N THR A 50 1.87 2.62 -13.05
CA THR A 50 2.60 3.44 -12.07
C THR A 50 2.64 4.90 -12.57
N PRO A 51 2.58 5.93 -11.71
CA PRO A 51 2.82 7.31 -12.15
C PRO A 51 4.28 7.43 -12.60
N ALA A 52 4.49 7.40 -13.91
CA ALA A 52 5.79 7.69 -14.49
C ALA A 52 6.08 9.19 -14.30
N ALA A 53 7.32 9.52 -13.93
CA ALA A 53 7.90 10.83 -14.23
C ALA A 53 7.62 11.18 -15.71
N PRO A 54 7.46 12.46 -16.10
CA PRO A 54 7.03 12.82 -17.44
C PRO A 54 8.06 12.33 -18.46
N VAL A 55 7.75 11.22 -19.11
CA VAL A 55 8.51 10.70 -20.23
C VAL A 55 8.18 11.61 -21.40
N ALA A 56 9.12 12.48 -21.78
CA ALA A 56 8.99 13.26 -23.01
C ALA A 56 8.78 12.29 -24.19
N GLY A 57 7.55 12.22 -24.69
CA GLY A 57 7.16 11.35 -25.81
C GLY A 57 5.87 10.54 -25.61
N MET A 58 5.32 10.42 -24.39
CA MET A 58 4.01 9.79 -24.19
C MET A 58 2.89 10.82 -24.28
N ALA A 59 1.95 10.64 -25.20
CA ALA A 59 0.82 11.55 -25.37
C ALA A 59 -0.04 11.57 -24.10
N ASN A 60 -0.48 12.76 -23.68
CA ASN A 60 -1.36 12.93 -22.54
C ASN A 60 -2.65 12.10 -22.75
N PRO A 61 -2.97 11.12 -21.86
CA PRO A 61 -4.15 10.27 -22.00
C PRO A 61 -5.46 11.04 -22.12
N ALA A 62 -5.59 12.19 -21.45
CA ALA A 62 -6.77 13.05 -21.52
C ALA A 62 -6.88 13.75 -22.88
N SER A 63 -5.75 14.21 -23.44
CA SER A 63 -5.71 14.78 -24.79
C SER A 63 -5.96 13.73 -25.88
N VAL A 64 -5.49 12.49 -25.67
CA VAL A 64 -5.81 11.36 -26.54
C VAL A 64 -7.31 11.05 -26.49
N ALA A 65 -7.90 11.00 -25.30
CA ALA A 65 -9.34 10.78 -25.14
C ALA A 65 -10.17 11.92 -25.76
N CYS A 66 -9.71 13.18 -25.66
CA CYS A 66 -10.32 14.31 -26.36
C CYS A 66 -10.32 14.11 -27.88
N GLY A 67 -9.18 13.74 -28.47
CA GLY A 67 -9.08 13.44 -29.90
C GLY A 67 -9.98 12.28 -30.34
N GLN A 68 -10.05 11.22 -29.54
CA GLN A 68 -10.92 10.06 -29.78
C GLN A 68 -12.42 10.41 -29.68
N ALA A 69 -12.77 11.35 -28.81
CA ALA A 69 -14.13 11.88 -28.68
C ALA A 69 -14.49 12.90 -29.78
N GLY A 70 -13.62 13.09 -30.78
CA GLY A 70 -13.83 14.04 -31.88
C GLY A 70 -13.64 15.51 -31.48
N GLY A 71 -12.95 15.75 -30.36
CA GLY A 71 -12.58 17.09 -29.89
C GLY A 71 -11.13 17.46 -30.21
N ARG A 72 -10.80 18.72 -29.99
CA ARG A 72 -9.45 19.28 -30.09
C ARG A 72 -9.01 19.77 -28.70
N THR A 73 -7.82 19.35 -28.27
CA THR A 73 -7.20 19.85 -27.03
C THR A 73 -6.66 21.28 -27.21
N GLU A 74 -6.92 22.12 -26.20
CA GLU A 74 -6.34 23.44 -25.99
C GLU A 74 -5.75 23.51 -24.59
N ILE A 75 -4.47 23.87 -24.47
CA ILE A 75 -3.86 24.12 -23.17
C ILE A 75 -4.13 25.56 -22.75
N LYS A 76 -4.65 25.75 -21.54
CA LYS A 76 -4.92 27.05 -20.92
C LYS A 76 -4.11 27.19 -19.64
N LYS A 77 -3.90 28.44 -19.22
CA LYS A 77 -3.25 28.77 -17.95
C LYS A 77 -4.26 29.36 -16.99
N ASP A 78 -4.19 28.95 -15.74
CA ASP A 78 -4.95 29.58 -14.66
C ASP A 78 -4.28 30.89 -14.20
N ALA A 79 -4.91 31.58 -13.24
CA ALA A 79 -4.42 32.85 -12.70
C ALA A 79 -3.09 32.76 -11.95
N THR A 80 -2.68 31.55 -11.55
CA THR A 80 -1.41 31.24 -10.88
C THR A 80 -0.34 30.75 -11.85
N GLY A 81 -0.69 30.59 -13.13
CA GLY A 81 0.20 30.11 -14.20
C GLY A 81 0.22 28.59 -14.39
N GLY A 82 -0.62 27.84 -13.66
CA GLY A 82 -0.79 26.39 -13.84
C GLY A 82 -1.46 26.07 -15.16
N GLU A 83 -0.96 25.06 -15.88
CA GLU A 83 -1.52 24.64 -17.17
C GLU A 83 -2.59 23.55 -17.00
N TYR A 84 -3.71 23.68 -17.72
CA TYR A 84 -4.77 22.69 -17.77
C TYR A 84 -5.30 22.54 -19.20
N GLY A 85 -5.79 21.35 -19.55
CA GLY A 85 -6.29 21.05 -20.89
C GLY A 85 -7.80 21.21 -21.01
N MET A 86 -8.24 21.81 -22.11
CA MET A 86 -9.65 21.92 -22.49
C MET A 86 -9.89 21.15 -23.79
N CYS A 87 -10.93 20.33 -23.82
CA CYS A 87 -11.40 19.65 -25.01
C CYS A 87 -12.53 20.46 -25.67
N THR A 88 -12.30 20.94 -26.89
CA THR A 88 -13.28 21.68 -27.70
C THR A 88 -13.83 20.77 -28.81
N PHE A 89 -15.14 20.59 -28.86
CA PHE A 89 -15.83 19.77 -29.87
C PHE A 89 -16.27 20.59 -31.08
N ALA A 90 -16.58 19.92 -32.20
CA ALA A 90 -16.97 20.56 -33.46
C ALA A 90 -18.24 21.43 -33.37
N ASN A 91 -19.12 21.16 -32.40
CA ASN A 91 -20.33 21.95 -32.13
C ASN A 91 -20.05 23.20 -31.28
N GLY A 92 -18.79 23.48 -30.92
CA GLY A 92 -18.38 24.61 -30.08
C GLY A 92 -18.50 24.36 -28.57
N THR A 93 -18.97 23.19 -28.12
CA THR A 93 -18.91 22.82 -26.71
C THR A 93 -17.44 22.68 -26.30
N THR A 94 -17.07 23.22 -25.13
CA THR A 94 -15.76 23.00 -24.53
C THR A 94 -15.89 22.52 -23.08
N CYS A 95 -15.03 21.59 -22.66
CA CYS A 95 -14.95 21.12 -21.27
C CYS A 95 -13.51 20.78 -20.88
N GLU A 96 -13.23 20.51 -19.60
CA GLU A 96 -11.90 20.10 -19.14
C GLU A 96 -11.60 18.64 -19.58
N GLU A 97 -10.40 18.39 -20.12
CA GLU A 97 -10.10 17.10 -20.78
C GLU A 97 -9.96 15.93 -19.80
N TRP A 98 -9.57 16.15 -18.55
CA TRP A 98 -9.57 15.11 -17.52
C TRP A 98 -10.98 14.76 -17.04
N ALA A 99 -11.91 15.72 -17.00
CA ALA A 99 -13.32 15.48 -16.72
C ALA A 99 -13.96 14.63 -17.82
N LEU A 100 -13.58 14.84 -19.09
CA LEU A 100 -13.94 13.95 -20.20
C LEU A 100 -13.34 12.55 -20.01
N PHE A 101 -12.05 12.45 -19.69
CA PHE A 101 -11.35 11.19 -19.49
C PHE A 101 -11.94 10.34 -18.35
N ARG A 102 -12.36 10.97 -17.25
CA ARG A 102 -13.00 10.31 -16.09
C ARG A 102 -14.51 10.12 -16.23
N GLY A 103 -15.12 10.63 -17.30
CA GLY A 103 -16.57 10.51 -17.53
C GLY A 103 -17.43 11.39 -16.62
N GLU A 104 -16.87 12.48 -16.09
CA GLU A 104 -17.50 13.42 -15.14
C GLU A 104 -18.41 14.42 -15.88
N GLY A 105 -19.43 13.91 -16.57
CA GLY A 105 -20.49 14.73 -17.18
C GLY A 105 -20.09 15.51 -18.44
N CYS A 106 -18.82 15.49 -18.86
CA CYS A 106 -18.40 16.05 -20.15
C CYS A 106 -18.60 15.04 -21.30
N LYS A 107 -19.37 15.43 -22.33
CA LYS A 107 -19.58 14.68 -23.58
C LYS A 107 -19.82 15.61 -24.79
N PRO A 108 -19.54 15.16 -26.03
CA PRO A 108 -19.96 15.89 -27.23
C PRO A 108 -21.48 16.12 -27.24
N GLY A 109 -21.92 17.32 -27.62
CA GLY A 109 -23.36 17.63 -27.77
C GLY A 109 -24.08 18.12 -26.50
N VAL A 110 -23.40 18.18 -25.35
CA VAL A 110 -23.92 18.82 -24.14
C VAL A 110 -23.24 20.18 -24.02
N ALA A 111 -23.97 21.31 -23.97
CA ALA A 111 -23.34 22.56 -23.54
C ALA A 111 -22.85 22.33 -22.11
N ALA A 112 -21.55 22.45 -21.86
CA ALA A 112 -21.01 22.27 -20.52
C ALA A 112 -21.87 23.09 -19.56
N ALA A 113 -22.51 22.45 -18.57
CA ALA A 113 -22.92 23.16 -17.39
C ALA A 113 -21.69 23.98 -17.00
N ALA A 114 -21.83 25.30 -16.98
CA ALA A 114 -20.71 26.21 -16.79
C ALA A 114 -20.03 25.83 -15.47
N THR A 115 -19.03 24.97 -15.57
CA THR A 115 -18.08 24.73 -14.52
C THR A 115 -17.23 25.97 -14.58
N THR A 116 -17.63 26.94 -13.75
CA THR A 116 -16.72 27.91 -13.19
C THR A 116 -15.36 27.23 -12.98
N ALA A 117 -14.30 27.97 -13.32
CA ALA A 117 -12.90 27.66 -13.07
C ALA A 117 -12.69 26.66 -11.90
N PRO A 118 -11.67 25.77 -11.97
CA PRO A 118 -11.45 24.74 -10.96
C PRO A 118 -11.66 25.35 -9.58
N ALA A 119 -12.53 24.74 -8.78
CA ALA A 119 -12.79 25.20 -7.45
C ALA A 119 -11.48 25.13 -6.65
N VAL A 120 -10.75 26.25 -6.62
CA VAL A 120 -9.96 26.66 -5.47
C VAL A 120 -10.98 26.69 -4.33
N GLY A 121 -11.08 25.59 -3.58
CA GLY A 121 -12.19 25.42 -2.65
C GLY A 121 -12.44 24.01 -2.12
N MET A 122 -11.80 22.96 -2.64
CA MET A 122 -11.78 21.71 -1.88
C MET A 122 -10.78 21.89 -0.73
N ALA A 123 -11.32 22.18 0.45
CA ALA A 123 -10.52 22.31 1.66
C ALA A 123 -9.65 21.06 1.83
N ASN A 124 -8.37 21.26 2.15
CA ASN A 124 -7.44 20.16 2.40
C ASN A 124 -8.11 19.19 3.41
N PRO A 125 -8.35 17.92 3.05
CA PRO A 125 -9.04 16.96 3.91
C PRO A 125 -8.41 16.84 5.30
N ALA A 126 -7.09 16.98 5.38
CA ALA A 126 -6.37 16.96 6.64
C ALA A 126 -6.61 18.22 7.49
N SER A 127 -6.67 19.39 6.86
CA SER A 127 -7.05 20.62 7.55
C SER A 127 -8.52 20.62 7.99
N VAL A 128 -9.40 20.01 7.20
CA VAL A 128 -10.81 19.79 7.59
C VAL A 128 -10.89 18.87 8.80
N ALA A 129 -10.17 17.73 8.79
CA ALA A 129 -10.11 16.82 9.93
C ALA A 129 -9.52 17.47 11.17
N CYS A 130 -8.51 18.34 11.01
CA CYS A 130 -7.98 19.15 12.12
C CYS A 130 -9.06 20.05 12.74
N GLY A 131 -9.80 20.80 11.92
CA GLY A 131 -10.90 21.63 12.41
C GLY A 131 -12.01 20.82 13.10
N GLN A 132 -12.37 19.66 12.53
CA GLN A 132 -13.38 18.76 13.10
C GLN A 132 -12.94 18.12 14.42
N ALA A 133 -11.64 17.86 14.58
CA ALA A 133 -11.04 17.38 15.82
C ALA A 133 -10.86 18.49 16.89
N GLY A 134 -11.34 19.72 16.61
CA GLY A 134 -11.22 20.85 17.52
C GLY A 134 -9.83 21.50 17.54
N GLY A 135 -9.01 21.22 16.53
CA GLY A 135 -7.70 21.82 16.33
C GLY A 135 -7.72 23.00 15.34
N LYS A 136 -6.56 23.65 15.20
CA LYS A 136 -6.28 24.69 14.20
C LYS A 136 -5.12 24.25 13.32
N THR A 137 -5.27 24.38 12.01
CA THR A 137 -4.19 24.13 11.06
C THR A 137 -3.20 25.30 11.00
N GLU A 138 -1.91 24.98 11.01
CA GLU A 138 -0.79 25.87 10.72
C GLU A 138 0.06 25.26 9.60
N ILE A 139 0.32 26.01 8.52
CA ILE A 139 1.26 25.58 7.49
C ILE A 139 2.67 25.98 7.92
N LYS A 140 3.58 25.01 7.96
CA LYS A 140 5.00 25.17 8.29
C LYS A 140 5.87 24.76 7.12
N LYS A 141 7.11 25.24 7.10
CA LYS A 141 8.14 24.86 6.12
C LYS A 141 9.21 24.02 6.79
N ASP A 142 9.60 22.93 6.15
CA ASP A 142 10.75 22.13 6.56
C ASP A 142 12.08 22.80 6.16
N ALA A 143 13.20 22.20 6.56
CA ALA A 143 14.55 22.70 6.27
C ALA A 143 14.89 22.74 4.76
N THR A 144 14.14 22.01 3.93
CA THR A 144 14.27 22.00 2.46
C THR A 144 13.31 22.98 1.77
N GLY A 145 12.46 23.66 2.55
CA GLY A 145 11.44 24.59 2.06
C GLY A 145 10.11 23.93 1.69
N GLY A 146 9.96 22.62 1.90
CA GLY A 146 8.70 21.91 1.70
C GLY A 146 7.65 22.31 2.73
N GLU A 147 6.40 22.54 2.30
CA GLU A 147 5.30 22.91 3.18
C GLU A 147 4.60 21.68 3.76
N TYR A 148 4.26 21.71 5.05
CA TYR A 148 3.49 20.69 5.74
C TYR A 148 2.51 21.33 6.73
N GLY A 149 1.39 20.66 6.98
CA GLY A 149 0.36 21.16 7.89
C GLY A 149 0.52 20.58 9.29
N MET A 150 0.39 21.42 10.31
CA MET A 150 0.33 21.04 11.71
C MET A 150 -1.04 21.34 12.28
N CYS A 151 -1.63 20.38 12.96
CA CYS A 151 -2.84 20.56 13.74
C CYS A 151 -2.52 20.86 15.21
N THR A 152 -2.94 22.01 15.70
CA THR A 152 -2.77 22.46 17.09
C THR A 152 -4.10 22.38 17.85
N PHE A 153 -4.15 21.61 18.94
CA PHE A 153 -5.34 21.44 19.77
C PHE A 153 -5.43 22.47 20.91
N THR A 154 -6.61 22.61 21.51
CA THR A 154 -6.90 23.59 22.57
C THR A 154 -6.12 23.39 23.87
N ASN A 155 -5.63 22.18 24.14
CA ASN A 155 -4.73 21.87 25.25
C ASN A 155 -3.25 22.16 24.95
N GLY A 156 -2.94 22.71 23.77
CA GLY A 156 -1.59 23.03 23.32
C GLY A 156 -0.83 21.87 22.67
N THR A 157 -1.41 20.67 22.55
CA THR A 157 -0.74 19.58 21.81
C THR A 157 -0.77 19.85 20.31
N THR A 158 0.29 19.46 19.61
CA THR A 158 0.40 19.65 18.15
C THR A 158 0.84 18.37 17.46
N CYS A 159 0.30 18.08 16.29
CA CYS A 159 0.73 16.96 15.44
C CYS A 159 0.63 17.33 13.96
N GLU A 160 1.16 16.50 13.07
CA GLU A 160 1.03 16.70 11.63
C GLU A 160 -0.43 16.40 11.19
N GLU A 161 -1.05 17.26 10.37
CA GLU A 161 -2.49 17.18 10.11
C GLU A 161 -2.89 15.97 9.27
N TRP A 162 -2.01 15.48 8.40
CA TRP A 162 -2.25 14.25 7.65
C TRP A 162 -2.15 13.01 8.55
N ALA A 163 -1.30 13.04 9.58
CA ALA A 163 -1.26 12.02 10.61
C ALA A 163 -2.58 11.99 11.40
N LEU A 164 -3.18 13.15 11.70
CA LEU A 164 -4.53 13.19 12.27
C LEU A 164 -5.58 12.63 11.30
N PHE A 165 -5.55 13.05 10.04
CA PHE A 165 -6.51 12.61 9.01
C PHE A 165 -6.52 11.09 8.81
N ARG A 166 -5.33 10.47 8.77
CA ARG A 166 -5.17 9.02 8.61
C ARG A 166 -5.31 8.23 9.92
N GLY A 167 -5.54 8.90 11.05
CA GLY A 167 -5.69 8.27 12.36
C GLY A 167 -4.38 7.71 12.94
N GLU A 168 -3.26 8.32 12.57
CA GLU A 168 -1.89 7.88 12.84
C GLU A 168 -1.42 8.28 14.26
N GLY A 169 -2.17 7.87 15.28
CA GLY A 169 -1.80 8.10 16.69
C GLY A 169 -1.95 9.55 17.16
N CYS A 170 -2.21 10.50 16.27
CA CYS A 170 -2.61 11.85 16.63
C CYS A 170 -4.10 11.91 17.00
N LYS A 171 -4.41 12.34 18.23
CA LYS A 171 -5.78 12.55 18.73
C LYS A 171 -5.85 13.76 19.67
N PRO A 172 -6.99 14.46 19.75
CA PRO A 172 -7.25 15.43 20.81
C PRO A 172 -7.07 14.79 22.19
N GLY A 173 -6.30 15.43 23.07
CA GLY A 173 -6.09 14.95 24.44
C GLY A 173 -4.98 13.89 24.63
N VAL A 174 -4.31 13.46 23.56
CA VAL A 174 -3.06 12.66 23.67
C VAL A 174 -1.88 13.61 23.53
N ALA A 175 -0.97 13.60 24.51
CA ALA A 175 0.32 14.28 24.38
C ALA A 175 1.04 13.67 23.17
N ALA A 176 1.22 14.45 22.10
CA ALA A 176 1.81 13.96 20.87
C ALA A 176 3.17 13.32 21.15
N ALA A 177 3.42 12.17 20.51
CA ALA A 177 4.78 11.69 20.29
C ALA A 177 5.58 12.86 19.72
N VAL A 178 6.67 13.21 20.38
CA VAL A 178 7.49 14.36 20.00
C VAL A 178 8.12 14.00 18.67
N THR A 179 7.51 14.45 17.58
CA THR A 179 8.21 14.52 16.31
C THR A 179 9.18 15.68 16.48
N PRO A 180 10.51 15.48 16.45
CA PRO A 180 11.43 16.58 16.66
C PRO A 180 11.11 17.69 15.64
N GLU A 181 11.03 18.92 16.16
CA GLU A 181 10.55 20.09 15.44
C GLU A 181 11.23 20.19 14.06
N GLY A 182 10.41 20.27 13.01
CA GLY A 182 10.88 20.51 11.63
C GLY A 182 11.14 19.27 10.77
N LYS A 183 10.77 18.05 11.19
CA LYS A 183 10.82 16.86 10.32
C LYS A 183 9.44 16.22 10.16
N LYS A 184 9.00 16.06 8.90
CA LYS A 184 7.85 15.21 8.54
C LYS A 184 8.06 13.81 9.14
N MET A 185 7.03 13.22 9.72
CA MET A 185 7.07 11.83 10.19
C MET A 185 7.58 10.94 9.06
N VAL A 186 8.57 10.11 9.35
CA VAL A 186 9.10 9.17 8.37
C VAL A 186 8.02 8.14 8.08
N THR A 187 7.65 8.00 6.80
CA THR A 187 6.70 6.99 6.33
C THR A 187 7.43 6.07 5.37
N PHE A 188 7.37 4.76 5.62
CA PHE A 188 7.85 3.74 4.71
C PHE A 188 6.67 3.14 3.94
N THR A 189 6.85 2.98 2.65
CA THR A 189 5.86 2.38 1.72
C THR A 189 6.37 1.06 1.16
N ASP A 190 5.57 0.36 0.34
CA ASP A 190 5.99 -0.86 -0.36
C ASP A 190 7.35 -0.72 -1.09
N ALA A 191 7.67 0.49 -1.59
CA ALA A 191 8.91 0.79 -2.29
C ALA A 191 10.16 0.85 -1.38
N ASP A 192 9.98 0.95 -0.07
CA ASP A 192 11.05 1.14 0.90
C ASP A 192 11.56 -0.17 1.52
N THR A 193 11.13 -1.33 1.04
CA THR A 193 11.61 -2.61 1.59
C THR A 193 13.13 -2.73 1.48
N GLY A 194 13.78 -3.19 2.55
CA GLY A 194 15.22 -3.25 2.73
C GLY A 194 15.89 -1.93 3.14
N LYS A 195 15.17 -0.81 3.16
CA LYS A 195 15.72 0.50 3.53
C LYS A 195 16.12 0.56 5.01
N THR A 196 17.09 1.41 5.29
CA THR A 196 17.50 1.78 6.65
C THR A 196 17.31 3.29 6.83
N SER A 197 16.79 3.74 7.98
CA SER A 197 16.71 5.17 8.30
C SER A 197 16.92 5.45 9.79
N ASP A 198 17.44 6.62 10.09
CA ASP A 198 17.65 7.05 11.47
C ASP A 198 16.38 7.69 12.02
N ILE A 199 15.91 7.17 13.15
CA ILE A 199 14.69 7.63 13.83
C ILE A 199 15.03 8.11 15.23
N PRO A 200 14.70 9.35 15.60
CA PRO A 200 14.89 9.84 16.95
C PRO A 200 14.15 9.01 18.01
N LYS A 201 14.81 8.69 19.13
CA LYS A 201 14.17 8.05 20.29
C LYS A 201 13.03 8.93 20.80
N GLY A 202 11.89 8.30 21.09
CA GLY A 202 10.67 8.96 21.56
C GLY A 202 9.79 9.52 20.43
N SER A 203 10.25 9.48 19.18
CA SER A 203 9.44 9.83 18.00
C SER A 203 8.75 8.62 17.40
N THR A 204 7.74 8.87 16.57
CA THR A 204 7.03 7.83 15.81
C THR A 204 7.41 7.85 14.33
N PHE A 205 7.27 6.70 13.68
CA PHE A 205 7.30 6.56 12.23
C PHE A 205 6.12 5.69 11.76
N ALA A 206 5.79 5.80 10.47
CA ALA A 206 4.71 5.05 9.85
C ALA A 206 5.23 4.00 8.87
N VAL A 207 4.49 2.89 8.76
CA VAL A 207 4.64 1.93 7.66
C VAL A 207 3.27 1.79 7.00
N GLU A 208 3.18 2.07 5.70
CA GLU A 208 1.97 2.02 4.89
C GLU A 208 2.14 0.99 3.78
N LEU A 209 1.37 -0.10 3.81
CA LEU A 209 1.44 -1.15 2.80
C LEU A 209 0.09 -1.37 2.13
N ALA A 210 0.09 -1.60 0.83
CA ALA A 210 -1.12 -2.00 0.12
C ALA A 210 -1.64 -3.35 0.66
N GLU A 211 -2.93 -3.42 0.96
CA GLU A 211 -3.60 -4.62 1.48
C GLU A 211 -4.95 -4.80 0.79
N ASN A 212 -5.33 -6.03 0.46
CA ASN A 212 -6.68 -6.32 -0.01
C ASN A 212 -7.33 -7.44 0.83
N PRO A 213 -8.01 -7.07 1.93
CA PRO A 213 -8.62 -8.04 2.85
C PRO A 213 -9.71 -8.90 2.20
N THR A 214 -10.34 -8.47 1.10
CA THR A 214 -11.39 -9.25 0.44
C THR A 214 -10.86 -10.53 -0.22
N THR A 215 -9.53 -10.63 -0.39
CA THR A 215 -8.84 -11.83 -0.86
C THR A 215 -8.51 -12.82 0.27
N GLY A 216 -8.75 -12.42 1.53
CA GLY A 216 -8.36 -13.15 2.73
C GLY A 216 -6.90 -12.94 3.15
N PHE A 217 -6.08 -12.29 2.33
CA PHE A 217 -4.70 -11.96 2.66
C PHE A 217 -4.63 -10.70 3.53
N GLN A 218 -3.77 -10.73 4.53
CA GLN A 218 -3.48 -9.63 5.43
C GLN A 218 -1.99 -9.60 5.74
N TRP A 219 -1.46 -8.42 6.03
CA TRP A 219 -0.11 -8.28 6.56
C TRP A 219 -0.05 -8.68 8.03
N ASN A 220 0.97 -9.44 8.39
CA ASN A 220 1.27 -9.78 9.78
C ASN A 220 2.60 -9.16 10.17
N ALA A 221 2.55 -8.09 10.98
CA ALA A 221 3.70 -7.32 11.39
C ALA A 221 4.43 -7.93 12.60
N THR A 222 5.73 -7.73 12.68
CA THR A 222 6.62 -8.12 13.77
C THR A 222 7.60 -6.99 14.01
N LEU A 223 7.68 -6.55 15.26
CA LEU A 223 8.51 -5.44 15.71
C LEU A 223 9.63 -5.97 16.60
N SER A 224 10.84 -5.41 16.47
CA SER A 224 11.90 -5.65 17.45
C SER A 224 11.58 -5.00 18.81
N PRO A 225 12.17 -5.46 19.93
CA PRO A 225 11.77 -5.04 21.28
C PRO A 225 11.87 -3.54 21.58
N GLY A 226 12.76 -2.81 20.88
CA GLY A 226 12.92 -1.37 21.02
C GLY A 226 11.92 -0.54 20.21
N LEU A 227 10.97 -1.19 19.55
CA LEU A 227 9.84 -0.57 18.88
C LEU A 227 8.55 -0.93 19.60
N GLU A 228 7.59 -0.01 19.57
CA GLU A 228 6.28 -0.20 20.18
C GLU A 228 5.18 0.17 19.18
N LEU A 229 4.22 -0.72 18.99
CA LEU A 229 3.07 -0.47 18.13
C LEU A 229 2.12 0.50 18.83
N VAL A 230 1.91 1.67 18.22
CA VAL A 230 0.99 2.70 18.70
C VAL A 230 -0.38 2.56 18.04
N SER A 231 -0.42 2.26 16.74
CA SER A 231 -1.66 2.12 15.96
C SER A 231 -1.49 1.11 14.83
N ASP A 232 -2.55 0.38 14.50
CA ASP A 232 -2.69 -0.49 13.33
C ASP A 232 -4.10 -0.25 12.75
N ASN A 233 -4.17 0.28 11.54
CA ASN A 233 -5.43 0.64 10.90
C ASN A 233 -5.41 0.24 9.42
N TYR A 234 -6.55 -0.21 8.90
CA TYR A 234 -6.75 -0.42 7.47
C TYR A 234 -7.80 0.56 6.95
N GLN A 235 -7.52 1.17 5.80
CA GLN A 235 -8.44 2.06 5.10
C GLN A 235 -8.58 1.61 3.66
N THR A 236 -9.81 1.31 3.25
CA THR A 236 -10.13 1.03 1.84
C THR A 236 -9.88 2.27 0.98
N SER A 237 -9.24 2.09 -0.17
CA SER A 237 -9.01 3.18 -1.12
C SER A 237 -10.33 3.80 -1.59
N GLN A 238 -10.34 5.09 -1.89
CA GLN A 238 -11.52 5.75 -2.45
C GLN A 238 -11.96 5.07 -3.76
N HIS A 239 -13.25 4.81 -3.89
CA HIS A 239 -13.84 4.12 -5.04
C HIS A 239 -15.24 4.63 -5.33
N ALA A 240 -15.73 4.36 -6.54
CA ALA A 240 -17.10 4.64 -6.94
C ALA A 240 -18.09 3.74 -6.18
N GLU A 241 -19.32 4.24 -5.99
CA GLU A 241 -20.38 3.50 -5.31
C GLU A 241 -20.70 2.19 -6.05
N GLY A 242 -20.87 1.10 -5.29
CA GLY A 242 -21.16 -0.23 -5.83
C GLY A 242 -19.93 -1.09 -6.17
N MET A 243 -18.71 -0.55 -6.06
CA MET A 243 -17.49 -1.35 -6.23
C MET A 243 -17.25 -2.25 -5.02
N VAL A 244 -17.14 -3.56 -5.24
CA VAL A 244 -16.82 -4.56 -4.21
C VAL A 244 -15.42 -5.11 -4.43
N GLY A 245 -14.73 -5.50 -3.36
CA GLY A 245 -13.39 -6.10 -3.46
C GLY A 245 -12.24 -5.11 -3.61
N VAL A 246 -12.50 -3.83 -3.40
CA VAL A 246 -11.48 -2.77 -3.50
C VAL A 246 -10.49 -2.93 -2.35
N GLY A 247 -9.20 -3.00 -2.69
CA GLY A 247 -8.13 -2.97 -1.72
C GLY A 247 -7.95 -1.59 -1.08
N GLY A 248 -6.95 -1.47 -0.24
CA GLY A 248 -6.69 -0.28 0.53
C GLY A 248 -5.27 -0.26 1.02
N THR A 249 -5.05 0.56 2.04
CA THR A 249 -3.75 0.71 2.70
C THR A 249 -3.89 0.30 4.15
N ARG A 250 -2.96 -0.53 4.62
CA ARG A 250 -2.76 -0.80 6.03
C ARG A 250 -1.61 0.04 6.55
N THR A 251 -1.86 0.73 7.66
CA THR A 251 -0.94 1.68 8.28
C THR A 251 -0.64 1.25 9.70
N TRP A 252 0.64 1.05 10.00
CA TRP A 252 1.15 0.93 11.37
C TRP A 252 1.85 2.21 11.78
N ILE A 253 1.61 2.66 13.01
CA ILE A 253 2.38 3.73 13.66
C ILE A 253 3.19 3.12 14.77
N ILE A 254 4.49 3.38 14.74
CA ILE A 254 5.48 2.74 15.58
C ILE A 254 6.27 3.79 16.35
N LEU A 255 6.31 3.67 17.67
CA LEU A 255 7.15 4.46 18.56
C LEU A 255 8.56 3.85 18.62
N ALA A 256 9.57 4.67 18.38
CA ALA A 256 10.98 4.33 18.58
C ALA A 256 11.35 4.48 20.06
N LYS A 257 11.21 3.39 20.84
CA LYS A 257 11.33 3.39 22.30
C LYS A 257 12.78 3.30 22.79
N ASP A 258 13.56 2.38 22.23
CA ASP A 258 14.93 2.09 22.67
C ASP A 258 15.95 2.35 21.56
N THR A 259 17.05 3.01 21.93
CA THR A 259 18.16 3.32 21.02
C THR A 259 18.81 2.07 20.45
N GLY A 260 19.44 2.20 19.28
CA GLY A 260 20.15 1.12 18.59
C GLY A 260 19.41 0.63 17.35
N SER A 261 19.93 -0.44 16.74
CA SER A 261 19.35 -1.00 15.53
C SER A 261 18.07 -1.77 15.86
N GLN A 262 16.98 -1.36 15.22
CA GLN A 262 15.65 -1.95 15.36
C GLN A 262 15.11 -2.34 13.98
N LYS A 263 14.11 -3.20 13.96
CA LYS A 263 13.53 -3.75 12.73
C LYS A 263 12.02 -3.84 12.83
N PHE A 264 11.36 -3.35 11.78
CA PHE A 264 9.98 -3.69 11.48
C PHE A 264 9.98 -4.67 10.31
N SER A 265 9.19 -5.74 10.42
CA SER A 265 8.97 -6.66 9.31
C SER A 265 7.51 -7.07 9.24
N ALA A 266 6.99 -7.31 8.05
CA ALA A 266 5.64 -7.84 7.86
C ALA A 266 5.65 -8.94 6.80
N VAL A 267 4.75 -9.93 6.96
CA VAL A 267 4.55 -11.02 5.99
C VAL A 267 3.10 -11.01 5.53
N TYR A 268 2.88 -11.03 4.22
CA TYR A 268 1.54 -10.99 3.62
C TYR A 268 1.02 -12.41 3.40
N LYS A 269 0.01 -12.80 4.18
CA LYS A 269 -0.54 -14.15 4.12
C LYS A 269 -1.98 -14.24 4.59
N ARG A 270 -2.63 -15.36 4.28
CA ARG A 270 -3.89 -15.75 4.93
C ARG A 270 -3.59 -16.30 6.31
N SER A 271 -4.34 -15.85 7.31
CA SER A 271 -4.11 -16.22 8.72
C SER A 271 -4.27 -17.72 8.98
N TRP A 272 -5.05 -18.42 8.14
CA TRP A 272 -5.28 -19.87 8.21
C TRP A 272 -4.31 -20.72 7.36
N GLU A 273 -3.38 -20.10 6.63
CA GLU A 273 -2.37 -20.81 5.83
C GLU A 273 -1.02 -20.88 6.59
N ALA A 274 -0.34 -22.03 6.44
CA ALA A 274 0.98 -22.24 7.01
C ALA A 274 2.00 -21.29 6.36
N THR A 275 2.92 -20.75 7.17
CA THR A 275 4.01 -19.93 6.63
C THR A 275 5.01 -20.82 5.89
N THR A 276 5.23 -20.54 4.63
CA THR A 276 6.10 -21.29 3.70
C THR A 276 7.47 -20.66 3.52
N GLY A 277 7.62 -19.36 3.84
CA GLY A 277 8.83 -18.58 3.62
C GLY A 277 8.93 -17.96 2.22
N SER A 278 7.98 -18.26 1.33
CA SER A 278 7.89 -17.65 -0.01
C SER A 278 6.82 -16.56 -0.11
N GLU A 279 6.24 -16.15 1.02
CA GLU A 279 5.28 -15.06 1.07
C GLU A 279 5.92 -13.72 0.69
N ASN A 280 5.09 -12.79 0.18
CA ASN A 280 5.50 -11.40 0.07
C ASN A 280 5.85 -10.89 1.48
N SER A 281 7.01 -10.26 1.58
CA SER A 281 7.52 -9.74 2.85
C SER A 281 7.99 -8.30 2.68
N PHE A 282 7.81 -7.55 3.74
CA PHE A 282 8.28 -6.18 3.87
C PHE A 282 9.23 -6.10 5.06
N VAL A 283 10.35 -5.41 4.90
CA VAL A 283 11.32 -5.21 5.98
C VAL A 283 11.86 -3.79 5.91
N VAL A 284 11.92 -3.10 7.04
CA VAL A 284 12.70 -1.87 7.19
C VAL A 284 13.52 -1.93 8.47
N ASN A 285 14.73 -1.40 8.39
CA ASN A 285 15.60 -1.23 9.55
C ASN A 285 15.55 0.23 9.99
N VAL A 286 15.47 0.46 11.30
CA VAL A 286 15.53 1.80 11.87
C VAL A 286 16.64 1.87 12.88
N ASN A 287 17.54 2.83 12.74
CA ASN A 287 18.53 3.12 13.76
C ASN A 287 17.92 4.15 14.71
N VAL A 288 17.58 3.72 15.92
CA VAL A 288 17.02 4.62 16.90
C VAL A 288 18.15 5.41 17.56
N VAL A 289 18.18 6.72 17.30
CA VAL A 289 19.26 7.62 17.74
C VAL A 289 18.76 8.58 18.83
N THR A 290 19.65 8.98 19.74
CA THR A 290 19.36 10.09 20.65
C THR A 290 19.35 11.40 19.86
N VAL A 291 18.41 12.30 20.20
CA VAL A 291 18.39 13.67 19.68
C VAL A 291 19.53 14.48 20.29
#